data_AF-A0A850JCT9-F1
#
_entry.id   AF-A0A850JCT9-F1
#
_cell.length_a   1.000
_cell.length_b   1.000
_cell.length_c   1.000
_cell.angle_alpha   90.00
_cell.angle_beta   90.00
_cell.angle_gamma   90.00
#
_symmetry.space_group_name_H-M   'P 1'
#
loop_
_entity.id
_entity.type
_entity.pdbx_description
1 polymer ?
#
loop_
_entity_poly.entity_id
_entity_poly.type
_entity_poly.pdbx_seq_one_letter_code
_entity_poly.pdbx_strand_id
1 'polypeptide(L)'
;MATSPEPRLAHELYRQIPEFTVYELDGGRWRAVHRADHDLVIEHSDWCELFMACVGVRIRRTIDQARDELMERQLLARDEHGRTRRL
;
A
#
# COMPACT_ATOMS: atom_id res chain seq x y z
N MET A 1 22.00 -23.87 -16.53
CA MET A 1 21.09 -22.77 -16.17
C MET A 1 20.46 -23.14 -14.85
N ALA A 2 20.88 -22.54 -13.74
CA ALA A 2 20.23 -22.78 -12.46
C ALA A 2 18.86 -22.10 -12.51
N THR A 3 17.79 -22.89 -12.40
CA THR A 3 16.43 -22.39 -12.14
C THR A 3 16.49 -21.52 -10.87
N SER A 4 16.17 -20.23 -10.99
CA SER A 4 16.05 -19.35 -9.82
C SER A 4 15.05 -19.96 -8.85
N PRO A 5 15.38 -20.16 -7.57
CA PRO A 5 14.40 -20.55 -6.56
C PRO A 5 13.17 -19.66 -6.61
N GLU A 6 11.98 -20.26 -6.51
CA GLU A 6 10.74 -19.49 -6.43
C GLU A 6 10.73 -18.64 -5.14
N PRO A 7 10.15 -17.42 -5.18
CA PRO A 7 10.02 -16.55 -4.01
C PRO A 7 9.38 -17.28 -2.83
N ARG A 8 10.03 -17.26 -1.66
CA ARG A 8 9.55 -17.96 -0.47
C ARG A 8 8.68 -17.04 0.37
N LEU A 9 7.47 -17.45 0.71
CA LEU A 9 6.59 -16.66 1.56
C LEU A 9 7.19 -16.53 2.97
N ALA A 10 7.26 -15.29 3.48
CA ALA A 10 7.73 -15.00 4.83
C ALA A 10 6.59 -15.23 5.83
N HIS A 11 6.75 -16.21 6.72
CA HIS A 11 5.72 -16.62 7.67
C HIS A 11 5.98 -16.15 9.10
N GLU A 12 7.19 -15.68 9.41
CA GLU A 12 7.51 -15.28 10.77
C GLU A 12 6.66 -14.08 11.22
N LEU A 13 6.15 -14.11 12.46
CA LEU A 13 5.25 -13.06 12.98
C LEU A 13 5.84 -11.65 12.86
N TYR A 14 7.15 -11.50 13.11
CA TYR A 14 7.85 -10.22 13.02
C TYR A 14 8.13 -9.78 11.57
N ARG A 15 7.89 -10.67 10.59
CA ARG A 15 8.00 -10.40 9.15
C ARG A 15 6.65 -10.09 8.50
N GLN A 16 5.58 -10.01 9.29
CA GLN A 16 4.27 -9.63 8.78
C GLN A 16 4.15 -8.12 8.69
N ILE A 17 3.79 -7.63 7.51
CA ILE A 17 3.47 -6.23 7.27
C ILE A 17 1.98 -6.15 6.94
N PRO A 18 1.17 -5.35 7.67
CA PRO A 18 -0.25 -5.16 7.35
C PRO A 18 -0.44 -4.77 5.89
N GLU A 19 -1.49 -5.28 5.24
CA GLU A 19 -1.85 -4.98 3.84
C GLU A 19 -0.89 -5.54 2.77
N PHE A 20 0.25 -6.12 3.17
CA PHE A 20 1.20 -6.73 2.24
C PHE A 20 1.31 -8.25 2.46
N THR A 21 1.68 -8.94 1.38
CA THR A 21 2.20 -10.30 1.38
C THR A 21 3.70 -10.21 1.13
N VAL A 22 4.50 -10.77 2.03
CA VAL A 22 5.95 -10.59 2.05
C VAL A 22 6.65 -11.89 1.64
N TYR A 23 7.60 -11.78 0.73
CA TYR A 23 8.42 -12.88 0.24
C TYR A 23 9.90 -12.59 0.47
N GLU A 24 10.63 -13.64 0.81
CA GLU A 24 12.09 -13.67 0.76
C GLU A 24 12.51 -14.14 -0.64
N LEU A 25 13.44 -13.42 -1.25
CA LEU A 25 14.01 -13.69 -2.56
C LEU A 25 15.44 -14.21 -2.42
N ASP A 26 15.99 -14.69 -3.53
CA ASP A 26 17.39 -15.05 -3.62
C ASP A 26 18.32 -13.89 -3.22
N GLY A 27 19.40 -14.26 -2.51
CA GLY A 27 20.41 -13.32 -2.04
C GLY A 27 20.00 -12.50 -0.82
N GLY A 28 18.98 -12.95 -0.07
CA GLY A 28 18.53 -12.29 1.16
C GLY A 28 17.72 -11.01 0.91
N ARG A 29 17.29 -10.79 -0.35
CA ARG A 29 16.41 -9.68 -0.70
C ARG A 29 14.96 -10.00 -0.31
N TRP A 30 14.15 -8.96 -0.23
CA TRP A 30 12.77 -9.03 0.18
C TRP A 30 11.87 -8.39 -0.86
N ARG A 31 10.66 -8.93 -0.99
CA ARG A 31 9.58 -8.40 -1.81
C ARG A 31 8.31 -8.30 -0.99
N ALA A 32 7.63 -7.17 -1.04
CA ALA A 32 6.29 -6.99 -0.51
C ALA A 32 5.33 -6.71 -1.67
N VAL A 33 4.22 -7.43 -1.72
CA VAL A 33 3.15 -7.24 -2.70
C VAL A 33 1.90 -6.82 -1.96
N HIS A 34 1.29 -5.69 -2.33
CA HIS A 34 0.08 -5.22 -1.67
C HIS A 34 -1.10 -6.17 -1.97
N ARG A 35 -1.92 -6.48 -0.95
CA ARG A 35 -2.97 -7.51 -1.04
C ARG A 35 -4.17 -7.11 -1.90
N ALA A 36 -4.46 -5.82 -1.99
CA ALA A 36 -5.58 -5.30 -2.80
C ALA A 36 -5.12 -4.65 -4.12
N ASP A 37 -3.81 -4.49 -4.32
CA ASP A 37 -3.22 -3.77 -5.43
C ASP A 37 -1.96 -4.53 -5.86
N HIS A 38 -2.14 -5.57 -6.67
CA HIS A 38 -1.06 -6.51 -6.98
C HIS A 38 0.05 -5.90 -7.84
N ASP A 39 -0.20 -4.74 -8.46
CA ASP A 39 0.80 -3.98 -9.21
C ASP A 39 1.71 -3.16 -8.28
N LEU A 40 1.29 -2.93 -7.03
CA LEU A 40 2.11 -2.29 -6.00
C LEU A 40 3.06 -3.31 -5.37
N VAL A 41 4.25 -3.39 -5.98
CA VAL A 41 5.36 -4.26 -5.55
C VAL A 41 6.53 -3.41 -5.04
N ILE A 42 7.05 -3.75 -3.87
CA ILE A 42 8.19 -3.09 -3.24
C ILE A 42 9.28 -4.12 -3.01
N GLU A 43 10.51 -3.84 -3.44
CA GLU A 43 11.65 -4.73 -3.23
C GLU A 43 12.80 -3.99 -2.55
N HIS A 44 13.42 -4.62 -1.56
CA HIS A 44 14.63 -4.11 -0.90
C HIS A 44 15.57 -5.25 -0.53
N SER A 45 16.87 -4.97 -0.49
CA SER A 45 17.87 -5.93 0.00
C SER A 45 17.86 -6.06 1.52
N ASP A 46 17.43 -5.01 2.22
CA ASP A 46 17.33 -4.99 3.68
C ASP A 46 15.87 -5.05 4.15
N TRP A 47 15.66 -5.75 5.25
CA TRP A 47 14.34 -5.91 5.85
C TRP A 47 13.78 -4.60 6.41
N CYS A 48 14.61 -3.84 7.11
CA CYS A 48 14.20 -2.60 7.75
C CYS A 48 13.79 -1.58 6.69
N GLU A 49 14.54 -1.51 5.59
CA GLU A 49 14.17 -0.68 4.44
C GLU A 49 12.83 -1.10 3.82
N LEU A 50 12.63 -2.40 3.56
CA LEU A 50 11.35 -2.91 3.05
C LEU A 50 10.19 -2.51 3.97
N PHE A 51 10.35 -2.74 5.27
CA PHE A 51 9.35 -2.44 6.28
C PHE A 51 8.98 -0.96 6.27
N MET A 52 9.99 -0.08 6.32
CA MET A 52 9.78 1.36 6.32
C MET A 52 9.14 1.86 5.02
N ALA A 53 9.52 1.30 3.87
CA ALA A 53 8.89 1.61 2.58
C ALA A 53 7.40 1.24 2.56
N CYS A 54 7.05 0.04 3.04
CA CYS A 54 5.65 -0.39 3.14
C CYS A 54 4.83 0.50 4.08
N VAL A 55 5.40 0.87 5.23
CA VAL A 55 4.77 1.81 6.17
C VAL A 55 4.54 3.17 5.51
N GLY A 56 5.53 3.68 4.77
CA GLY A 56 5.41 4.94 4.02
C GLY A 56 4.28 4.90 2.99
N VAL A 57 4.16 3.81 2.25
CA VAL A 57 3.05 3.61 1.30
C VAL A 57 1.70 3.59 2.01
N ARG A 58 1.58 2.88 3.13
CA ARG A 58 0.34 2.85 3.91
C ARG A 58 -0.06 4.24 4.40
N ILE A 59 0.87 5.00 4.96
CA ILE A 59 0.63 6.39 5.39
C ILE A 59 0.15 7.25 4.21
N ARG A 60 0.82 7.15 3.06
CA ARG A 60 0.43 7.90 1.85
C ARG A 60 -1.00 7.57 1.43
N ARG A 61 -1.35 6.28 1.34
CA ARG A 61 -2.69 5.83 0.96
C ARG A 61 -3.76 6.33 1.94
N THR A 62 -3.48 6.30 3.25
CA THR A 62 -4.39 6.86 4.26
C THR A 62 -4.59 8.37 4.07
N ILE A 63 -3.54 9.12 3.79
CA ILE A 63 -3.63 10.56 3.51
C ILE A 63 -4.43 10.83 2.23
N ASP A 64 -4.18 10.07 1.17
CA ASP A 64 -4.90 10.22 -0.10
C ASP A 64 -6.39 9.90 0.07
N GLN A 65 -6.74 8.83 0.79
CA GLN A 65 -8.14 8.51 1.11
C GLN A 65 -8.80 9.66 1.89
N ALA A 66 -8.16 10.14 2.96
CA ALA A 66 -8.71 11.24 3.75
C ALA A 66 -8.90 12.53 2.93
N ARG A 67 -7.97 12.80 2.00
CA ARG A 67 -8.07 13.91 1.06
C ARG A 67 -9.26 13.76 0.11
N ASP A 68 -9.44 12.56 -0.45
CA ASP A 68 -10.51 12.29 -1.41
C ASP A 68 -11.89 12.36 -0.74
N GLU A 69 -12.03 11.81 0.48
CA GLU A 69 -13.24 11.96 1.31
C GLU A 69 -13.55 13.43 1.62
N LEU A 70 -12.53 14.25 1.90
CA LEU A 70 -12.72 15.68 2.14
C LEU A 70 -13.22 16.40 0.88
N MET A 71 -12.64 16.08 -0.28
CA MET A 71 -13.07 16.66 -1.56
C MET A 71 -14.52 16.28 -1.90
N GLU A 72 -14.90 15.02 -1.68
CA GLU A 72 -16.27 14.56 -1.89
C GLU A 72 -17.28 15.34 -1.02
N ARG A 73 -16.97 15.52 0.28
CA ARG A 73 -17.81 16.32 1.18
C ARG A 73 -17.95 17.77 0.72
N GLN A 74 -16.88 18.37 0.19
CA GLN A 74 -16.92 19.73 -0.34
C GLN A 74 -17.75 19.85 -1.61
N LEU A 75 -17.70 18.85 -2.51
CA LEU A 75 -18.52 18.81 -3.71
C LEU A 75 -20.01 18.69 -3.35
N LEU A 76 -20.36 17.74 -2.48
CA LEU A 76 -21.74 17.54 -2.02
C LEU A 76 -22.32 18.82 -1.37
N ALA A 77 -21.54 19.47 -0.48
CA ALA A 77 -21.99 20.71 0.16
C ALA A 77 -22.22 21.87 -0.83
N ARG A 78 -21.44 21.94 -1.91
CA ARG A 78 -21.62 22.95 -2.97
C ARG A 78 -22.88 22.69 -3.79
N ASP A 79 -23.16 21.43 -4.12
CA ASP A 79 -24.35 21.05 -4.87
C ASP A 79 -25.63 21.32 -4.09
N GLU A 80 -25.64 21.03 -2.80
CA GLU A 80 -26.75 21.36 -1.89
C GLU A 80 -26.99 22.88 -1.82
N HIS A 81 -25.94 23.69 -1.69
CA HIS A 81 -26.06 25.15 -1.73
C HIS A 81 -26.57 25.69 -3.07
N GLY A 82 -26.15 25.09 -4.18
CA GLY A 82 -26.61 25.44 -5.52
C GLY A 82 -28.08 25.11 -5.75
N ARG A 83 -28.57 24.01 -5.16
CA ARG A 83 -29.97 23.58 -5.24
C ARG A 83 -30.89 24.48 -4.41
N THR A 84 -30.47 24.84 -3.19
CA THR A 84 -31.23 25.73 -2.29
C THR A 84 -31.35 27.16 -2.85
N ARG A 85 -30.38 27.65 -3.62
CA ARG A 85 -30.43 28.98 -4.27
C ARG A 85 -31.30 29.06 -5.53
N ARG A 86 -31.76 27.93 -6.07
CA ARG A 86 -32.59 27.87 -7.30
C ARG A 86 -34.09 27.68 -7.00
N LEU A 87 -34.46 27.57 -5.73
CA LEU A 87 -35.85 27.54 -5.23
C LEU A 87 -36.21 28.91 -4.66
#